data_AF-A0A3D1ILR5-F1
#
_entry.id   AF-A0A3D1ILR5-F1
#
_cell.length_a   1.000
_cell.length_b   1.000
_cell.length_c   1.000
_cell.angle_alpha   90.00
_cell.angle_beta   90.00
_cell.angle_gamma   90.00
#
_symmetry.space_group_name_H-M   'P 1'
#
loop_
_entity.id
_entity.type
_entity.pdbx_description
1 polymer ?
#
loop_
_entity_poly.entity_id
_entity_poly.type
_entity_poly.pdbx_seq_one_letter_code
_entity_poly.pdbx_strand_id
1 'polypeptide(L)'
;FDGDGRTAAVGEVPAELADEARAAREALIELVAEADDSLMEQFFEAGTLTQEELEAGLRTATAGRHVFPVVCTSATSNLGIQPLLDAILNYVPSPEQRALPIVDGDGAPASSHDQTQAASTAMVWKTIADPFAGRITMFRVASGSLKADSVIHNVSTDVDERIGGVALMQGKTQETVTEIMAGDLGTVAKLKDTRTGNTLAAKGTTWRFAPFQFTEPVLSYAIEPKSRGDEEKISTALQRLGEEDPTIRYARDPRTTQLLLSGQGQLHIEVTVAKLKRRFGVEVNLKLPRIPYRETIRAATEAHGRHKKQTGGHGQFGDCKIKVKPLDRGEDFQFIDEIFGGSIPRGFIPAIEKGIQDARTSGFLAGYPMVDFAVTLYDGSFHPVDSNEMSFRMAGRLAFRDAMSRAKPTILEPVMSVEVYAPSDFAGDLMGDLNSRRGRIGGMETRGTSTAIKAQVPMAEMLTYEQQLTSATGGRGSYHMEFSHYEEAPSNVRDKVIADAKAESGRSDDGEA
;
A
#
# COMPACT_ATOMS: atom_id res chain seq x y z
N PHE A 1 -26.03 5.30 39.81
CA PHE A 1 -26.67 4.65 38.64
C PHE A 1 -27.30 3.36 39.10
N ASP A 2 -28.54 3.11 38.74
CA ASP A 2 -29.34 1.91 39.06
C ASP A 2 -29.10 0.74 38.08
N GLY A 3 -28.19 0.91 37.11
CA GLY A 3 -27.78 -0.12 36.15
C GLY A 3 -28.72 -0.26 34.94
N ASP A 4 -29.81 0.51 34.88
CA ASP A 4 -30.73 0.49 33.74
C ASP A 4 -30.24 1.32 32.55
N GLY A 5 -29.21 2.13 32.77
CA GLY A 5 -28.57 2.96 31.76
C GLY A 5 -29.38 4.16 31.30
N ARG A 6 -30.47 4.52 32.01
CA ARG A 6 -31.43 5.56 31.62
C ARG A 6 -31.51 6.68 32.64
N THR A 7 -31.37 6.38 33.94
CA THR A 7 -31.50 7.38 35.00
C THR A 7 -30.24 7.52 35.85
N ALA A 8 -29.68 8.73 35.84
CA ALA A 8 -28.67 9.14 36.79
C ALA A 8 -29.36 9.75 38.02
N ALA A 9 -29.08 9.25 39.21
CA ALA A 9 -29.46 9.89 40.46
C ALA A 9 -28.23 10.64 41.00
N VAL A 10 -28.39 11.95 41.20
CA VAL A 10 -27.37 12.76 41.88
C VAL A 10 -27.42 12.42 43.36
N GLY A 11 -26.30 11.98 43.91
CA GLY A 11 -26.14 11.69 45.34
C GLY A 11 -24.96 12.47 45.91
N GLU A 12 -24.87 12.51 47.23
CA GLU A 12 -23.70 13.08 47.89
C GLU A 12 -22.46 12.23 47.60
N VAL A 13 -21.30 12.90 47.51
CA VAL A 13 -20.01 12.21 47.40
C VAL A 13 -19.81 11.39 48.68
N PRO A 14 -19.48 10.09 48.58
CA PRO A 14 -19.18 9.27 49.75
C PRO A 14 -18.12 9.93 50.63
N ALA A 15 -18.33 9.96 51.94
CA ALA A 15 -17.45 10.68 52.88
C ALA A 15 -15.97 10.24 52.77
N GLU A 16 -15.73 8.97 52.45
CA GLU A 16 -14.38 8.40 52.24
C GLU A 16 -13.67 8.94 51.00
N LEU A 17 -14.41 9.45 49.99
CA LEU A 17 -13.87 10.01 48.75
C LEU A 17 -13.94 11.55 48.71
N ALA A 18 -14.48 12.20 49.75
CA ALA A 18 -14.75 13.63 49.74
C ALA A 18 -13.47 14.47 49.55
N ASP A 19 -12.38 14.10 50.21
CA ASP A 19 -11.09 14.80 50.08
C ASP A 19 -10.45 14.57 48.70
N GLU A 20 -10.50 13.35 48.17
CA GLU A 20 -10.00 13.04 46.82
C GLU A 20 -10.79 13.78 45.74
N ALA A 21 -12.12 13.82 45.86
CA ALA A 21 -12.99 14.53 44.93
C ALA A 21 -12.73 16.05 44.94
N ARG A 22 -12.51 16.63 46.13
CA ARG A 22 -12.15 18.04 46.28
C ARG A 22 -10.79 18.35 45.65
N ALA A 23 -9.77 17.55 45.93
CA ALA A 23 -8.44 17.72 45.33
C ALA A 23 -8.46 17.61 43.80
N ALA A 24 -9.21 16.63 43.26
CA ALA A 24 -9.38 16.48 41.81
C ALA A 24 -10.11 17.68 41.19
N ARG A 25 -11.11 18.24 41.88
CA ARG A 25 -11.83 19.44 41.43
C ARG A 25 -10.93 20.68 41.45
N GLU A 26 -10.12 20.85 42.49
CA GLU A 26 -9.15 21.96 42.59
C GLU A 26 -8.13 21.88 41.44
N ALA A 27 -7.55 20.71 41.20
CA ALA A 27 -6.61 20.50 40.09
C ALA A 27 -7.26 20.76 38.71
N LEU A 28 -8.55 20.42 38.54
CA LEU A 28 -9.28 20.73 37.32
C LEU A 28 -9.47 22.24 37.13
N ILE A 29 -9.79 22.97 38.19
CA ILE A 29 -9.96 24.42 38.14
C ILE A 29 -8.65 25.10 37.78
N GLU A 30 -7.54 24.68 38.39
CA GLU A 30 -6.21 25.20 38.09
C GLU A 30 -5.85 24.97 36.62
N LEU A 31 -6.01 23.75 36.10
CA LEU A 31 -5.74 23.42 34.70
C LEU A 31 -6.57 24.26 33.71
N VAL A 32 -7.82 24.55 34.05
CA VAL A 32 -8.72 25.35 33.19
C VAL A 32 -8.35 26.83 33.25
N ALA A 33 -7.98 27.33 34.43
CA ALA A 33 -7.50 28.69 34.60
C ALA A 33 -6.20 28.92 33.82
N GLU A 34 -5.26 27.98 33.83
CA GLU A 34 -4.01 28.06 33.06
C GLU A 34 -4.21 28.13 31.54
N ALA A 35 -5.36 27.69 31.03
CA ALA A 35 -5.65 27.69 29.60
C ALA A 35 -6.12 29.05 29.05
N ASP A 36 -6.45 30.02 29.92
CA ASP A 36 -6.96 31.34 29.54
C ASP A 36 -6.50 32.43 30.54
N ASP A 37 -5.80 33.46 30.04
CA ASP A 37 -5.24 34.52 30.88
C ASP A 37 -6.28 35.23 31.76
N SER A 38 -7.52 35.38 31.26
CA SER A 38 -8.58 36.05 32.03
C SER A 38 -9.11 35.18 33.16
N LEU A 39 -9.22 33.86 32.95
CA LEU A 39 -9.57 32.91 34.00
C LEU A 39 -8.45 32.78 35.03
N MET A 40 -7.19 32.86 34.60
CA MET A 40 -6.03 32.86 35.50
C MET A 40 -6.02 34.08 36.43
N GLU A 41 -6.30 35.28 35.91
CA GLU A 41 -6.43 36.49 36.73
C GLU A 41 -7.56 36.34 37.77
N GLN A 42 -8.74 35.89 37.36
CA GLN A 42 -9.87 35.64 38.26
C GLN A 42 -9.52 34.61 39.35
N PHE A 43 -8.82 33.54 38.97
CA PHE A 43 -8.38 32.52 39.91
C PHE A 43 -7.39 33.07 40.95
N PHE A 44 -6.46 33.96 40.56
CA PHE A 44 -5.55 34.59 41.52
C PHE A 44 -6.24 35.57 42.47
N GLU A 45 -7.28 36.27 42.01
CA GLU A 45 -8.04 37.21 42.84
C GLU A 45 -9.00 36.49 43.81
N ALA A 46 -9.76 35.51 43.34
CA ALA A 46 -10.84 34.86 44.09
C ALA A 46 -10.45 33.50 44.69
N GLY A 47 -9.33 32.90 44.26
CA GLY A 47 -8.87 31.58 44.68
C GLY A 47 -9.64 30.40 44.08
N THR A 48 -10.65 30.63 43.23
CA THR A 48 -11.46 29.62 42.56
C THR A 48 -12.19 30.23 41.36
N LEU A 49 -12.70 29.39 40.45
CA LEU A 49 -13.67 29.77 39.43
C LEU A 49 -15.10 29.41 39.85
N THR A 50 -16.08 30.17 39.38
CA THR A 50 -17.50 29.77 39.45
C THR A 50 -17.75 28.58 38.53
N GLN A 51 -18.89 27.89 38.71
CA GLN A 51 -19.24 26.75 37.87
C GLN A 51 -19.40 27.15 36.39
N GLU A 52 -19.99 28.31 36.12
CA GLU A 52 -20.20 28.82 34.76
C GLU A 52 -18.87 29.18 34.08
N GLU A 53 -17.96 29.83 34.79
CA GLU A 53 -16.60 30.14 34.30
C GLU A 53 -15.80 28.86 34.03
N LEU A 54 -15.88 27.88 34.93
CA LEU A 54 -15.21 26.59 34.77
C LEU A 54 -15.72 25.84 33.53
N GLU A 55 -17.04 25.79 33.32
CA GLU A 55 -17.64 25.11 32.18
C GLU A 55 -17.32 25.81 30.85
N ALA A 56 -17.35 27.15 30.84
CA ALA A 56 -16.97 27.95 29.67
C ALA A 56 -15.49 27.80 29.34
N GLY A 57 -14.62 27.85 30.36
CA GLY A 57 -13.19 27.62 30.23
C GLY A 57 -12.87 26.22 29.71
N LEU A 58 -13.53 25.19 30.25
CA LEU A 58 -13.41 23.81 29.76
C LEU A 58 -13.78 23.68 28.29
N ARG A 59 -14.87 24.32 27.86
CA ARG A 59 -15.29 24.31 26.45
C ARG A 59 -14.23 24.94 25.55
N THR A 60 -13.72 26.11 25.92
CA THR A 60 -12.70 26.83 25.15
C THR A 60 -11.38 26.06 25.11
N ALA A 61 -10.91 25.57 26.25
CA ALA A 61 -9.68 24.80 26.36
C ALA A 61 -9.75 23.46 25.59
N THR A 62 -10.92 22.81 25.60
CA THR A 62 -11.18 21.59 24.82
C THR A 62 -11.17 21.88 23.32
N ALA A 63 -11.84 22.96 22.88
CA ALA A 63 -11.83 23.38 21.48
C ALA A 63 -10.41 23.74 20.99
N GLY A 64 -9.60 24.37 21.86
CA GLY A 64 -8.20 24.70 21.61
C GLY A 64 -7.23 23.52 21.65
N ARG A 65 -7.68 22.33 22.10
CA ARG A 65 -6.84 21.14 22.35
C ARG A 65 -5.77 21.35 23.44
N HIS A 66 -6.04 22.22 24.40
CA HIS A 66 -5.21 22.41 25.59
C HIS A 66 -5.56 21.41 26.68
N VAL A 67 -6.85 21.06 26.78
CA VAL A 67 -7.39 20.10 27.76
C VAL A 67 -8.18 19.02 27.02
N PHE A 68 -8.09 17.79 27.52
CA PHE A 68 -8.88 16.65 27.04
C PHE A 68 -9.70 16.10 28.22
N PRO A 69 -11.02 16.42 28.31
CA PRO A 69 -11.85 15.96 29.42
C PRO A 69 -11.89 14.43 29.52
N VAL A 70 -11.64 13.91 30.72
CA VAL A 70 -11.71 12.47 31.01
C VAL A 70 -12.95 12.22 31.88
N VAL A 71 -13.81 11.31 31.43
CA VAL A 71 -15.04 10.91 32.14
C VAL A 71 -15.04 9.40 32.40
N CYS A 72 -15.60 9.00 33.54
CA CYS A 72 -15.70 7.59 33.92
C CYS A 72 -17.02 6.98 33.42
N THR A 73 -16.93 5.87 32.69
CA THR A 73 -18.11 5.15 32.18
C THR A 73 -17.87 3.64 32.13
N SER A 74 -18.94 2.86 32.24
CA SER A 74 -18.95 1.43 31.95
C SER A 74 -20.08 1.12 30.96
N ALA A 75 -19.72 0.92 29.69
CA ALA A 75 -20.69 0.60 28.65
C ALA A 75 -21.35 -0.78 28.84
N THR A 76 -20.63 -1.76 29.40
CA THR A 76 -21.16 -3.10 29.65
C THR A 76 -22.17 -3.13 30.79
N SER A 77 -21.99 -2.25 31.78
CA SER A 77 -22.87 -2.16 32.95
C SER A 77 -23.84 -0.97 32.86
N ASN A 78 -23.85 -0.27 31.72
CA ASN A 78 -24.62 0.95 31.47
C ASN A 78 -24.47 2.03 32.56
N LEU A 79 -23.25 2.26 33.04
CA LEU A 79 -22.96 3.27 34.06
C LEU A 79 -22.29 4.50 33.43
N GLY A 80 -22.72 5.71 33.82
CA GLY A 80 -22.06 6.94 33.40
C GLY A 80 -22.25 7.33 31.92
N ILE A 81 -23.28 6.80 31.24
CA ILE A 81 -23.54 7.13 29.83
C ILE A 81 -24.15 8.51 29.67
N GLN A 82 -25.10 8.92 30.51
CA GLN A 82 -25.72 10.24 30.47
C GLN A 82 -24.68 11.36 30.68
N PRO A 83 -23.85 11.32 31.74
CA PRO A 83 -22.85 12.37 31.93
C PRO A 83 -21.82 12.43 30.79
N LEU A 84 -21.52 11.30 30.14
CA LEU A 84 -20.68 11.30 28.92
C LEU A 84 -21.38 12.05 27.77
N LEU A 85 -22.67 11.80 27.53
CA LEU A 85 -23.43 12.51 26.50
C LEU A 85 -23.54 14.01 26.82
N ASP A 86 -23.80 14.36 28.08
CA ASP A 86 -23.84 15.75 28.54
C ASP A 86 -22.47 16.42 28.37
N ALA A 87 -21.38 15.74 28.70
CA ALA A 87 -20.02 16.23 28.48
C ALA A 87 -19.72 16.46 26.99
N ILE A 88 -20.19 15.57 26.10
CA ILE A 88 -20.06 15.76 24.65
C ILE A 88 -20.79 17.02 24.21
N LEU A 89 -22.04 17.21 24.63
CA LEU A 89 -22.85 18.39 24.26
C LEU A 89 -22.26 19.69 24.81
N ASN A 90 -21.69 19.65 26.01
CA ASN A 90 -21.20 20.85 26.70
C ASN A 90 -19.78 21.27 26.30
N TYR A 91 -18.90 20.31 25.99
CA TYR A 91 -17.46 20.57 25.85
C TYR A 91 -16.87 20.25 24.48
N VAL A 92 -17.50 19.40 23.66
CA VAL A 92 -17.00 19.09 22.31
C VAL A 92 -17.44 20.20 21.35
N PRO A 93 -16.54 20.73 20.50
CA PRO A 93 -16.88 21.84 19.62
C PRO A 93 -17.96 21.47 18.60
N SER A 94 -18.89 22.40 18.37
CA SER A 94 -19.89 22.29 17.31
C SER A 94 -19.24 22.42 15.93
N PRO A 95 -19.92 22.00 14.84
CA PRO A 95 -19.40 22.19 13.47
C PRO A 95 -19.00 23.63 13.16
N GLU A 96 -19.75 24.62 13.66
CA GLU A 96 -19.49 26.05 13.46
C GLU A 96 -18.16 26.51 14.06
N GLN A 97 -17.77 25.91 15.19
CA GLN A 97 -16.53 26.26 15.90
C GLN A 97 -15.28 25.65 15.27
N ARG A 98 -15.43 24.79 14.25
CA ARG A 98 -14.30 24.11 13.61
C ARG A 98 -14.39 24.15 12.09
N ALA A 99 -13.69 25.13 11.52
CA ALA A 99 -13.55 25.24 10.08
C ALA A 99 -12.72 24.09 9.51
N LEU A 100 -13.08 23.67 8.29
CA LEU A 100 -12.34 22.66 7.54
C LEU A 100 -11.15 23.32 6.84
N PRO A 101 -9.95 22.70 6.90
CA PRO A 101 -8.78 23.22 6.20
C PRO A 101 -8.98 23.13 4.69
N ILE A 102 -8.50 24.15 3.98
CA ILE A 102 -8.54 24.21 2.51
C ILE A 102 -7.15 24.47 1.95
N VAL A 103 -6.99 24.13 0.68
CA VAL A 103 -5.83 24.45 -0.15
C VAL A 103 -6.29 25.18 -1.40
N ASP A 104 -5.44 26.04 -1.95
CA ASP A 104 -5.70 26.69 -3.24
C ASP A 104 -5.52 25.72 -4.43
N GLY A 105 -5.65 26.25 -5.65
CA GLY A 105 -5.47 25.49 -6.89
C GLY A 105 -4.07 24.90 -7.06
N ASP A 106 -3.06 25.51 -6.43
CA ASP A 106 -1.66 25.05 -6.46
C ASP A 106 -1.35 24.07 -5.31
N GLY A 107 -2.29 23.88 -4.39
CA GLY A 107 -2.17 22.97 -3.25
C GLY A 107 -1.52 23.60 -2.00
N ALA A 108 -1.29 24.91 -1.99
CA ALA A 108 -0.78 25.60 -0.82
C ALA A 108 -1.89 25.78 0.23
N PRO A 109 -1.57 25.72 1.54
CA PRO A 109 -2.53 26.01 2.59
C PRO A 109 -3.11 27.43 2.43
N ALA A 110 -4.43 27.54 2.40
CA ALA A 110 -5.14 28.81 2.33
C ALA A 110 -5.93 29.07 3.62
N SER A 111 -6.47 30.30 3.77
CA SER A 111 -7.35 30.66 4.89
C SER A 111 -8.52 29.68 4.99
N SER A 112 -8.96 29.34 6.20
CA SER A 112 -10.07 28.42 6.39
C SER A 112 -11.34 28.85 5.64
N HIS A 113 -12.08 27.88 5.13
CA HIS A 113 -13.36 28.12 4.49
C HIS A 113 -14.37 28.82 5.42
N ASP A 114 -15.05 29.84 4.90
CA ASP A 114 -16.10 30.56 5.61
C ASP A 114 -17.41 29.75 5.61
N GLN A 115 -17.74 29.18 6.78
CA GLN A 115 -18.92 28.34 6.97
C GLN A 115 -20.23 29.12 6.91
N THR A 116 -20.20 30.44 7.01
CA THR A 116 -21.39 31.31 7.01
C THR A 116 -21.90 31.64 5.60
N GLN A 117 -21.16 31.23 4.56
CA GLN A 117 -21.55 31.49 3.17
C GLN A 117 -22.84 30.77 2.80
N ALA A 118 -23.66 31.43 1.99
CA ALA A 118 -24.90 30.85 1.46
C ALA A 118 -24.63 29.80 0.36
N ALA A 119 -23.47 29.90 -0.32
CA ALA A 119 -23.10 28.98 -1.39
C ALA A 119 -22.77 27.59 -0.82
N SER A 120 -23.33 26.55 -1.45
CA SER A 120 -23.16 25.18 -0.96
C SER A 120 -21.76 24.65 -1.22
N THR A 121 -21.10 24.17 -0.16
CA THR A 121 -19.83 23.45 -0.27
C THR A 121 -19.89 22.17 0.54
N ALA A 122 -19.28 21.09 0.05
CA ALA A 122 -19.26 19.81 0.73
C ALA A 122 -17.93 19.07 0.53
N MET A 123 -17.45 18.47 1.61
CA MET A 123 -16.27 17.61 1.63
C MET A 123 -16.70 16.16 1.59
N VAL A 124 -16.22 15.40 0.60
CA VAL A 124 -16.47 13.97 0.52
C VAL A 124 -15.47 13.25 1.42
N TRP A 125 -15.94 12.67 2.51
CA TRP A 125 -15.07 12.02 3.50
C TRP A 125 -15.02 10.51 3.35
N LYS A 126 -15.99 9.91 2.63
CA LYS A 126 -16.00 8.47 2.38
C LYS A 126 -16.81 8.10 1.13
N THR A 127 -16.35 7.10 0.41
CA THR A 127 -17.11 6.41 -0.63
C THR A 127 -17.34 4.98 -0.19
N ILE A 128 -18.55 4.46 -0.37
CA ILE A 128 -18.86 3.05 -0.12
C ILE A 128 -19.19 2.40 -1.46
N ALA A 129 -18.55 1.27 -1.74
CA ALA A 129 -18.88 0.43 -2.88
C ALA A 129 -19.98 -0.57 -2.47
N ASP A 130 -21.22 -0.24 -2.82
CA ASP A 130 -22.39 -1.08 -2.59
C ASP A 130 -22.69 -1.94 -3.84
N PRO A 131 -22.97 -3.25 -3.70
CA PRO A 131 -23.25 -4.12 -4.84
C PRO A 131 -24.57 -3.80 -5.57
N PHE A 132 -25.54 -3.15 -4.90
CA PHE A 132 -26.87 -2.86 -5.45
C PHE A 132 -27.03 -1.38 -5.84
N ALA A 133 -26.69 -0.46 -4.94
CA ALA A 133 -26.80 0.98 -5.12
C ALA A 133 -25.64 1.57 -5.95
N GLY A 134 -24.57 0.80 -6.16
CA GLY A 134 -23.35 1.28 -6.80
C GLY A 134 -22.49 2.07 -5.82
N ARG A 135 -22.02 3.26 -6.23
CA ARG A 135 -21.25 4.13 -5.34
C ARG A 135 -22.18 4.93 -4.44
N ILE A 136 -21.97 4.86 -3.13
CA ILE A 136 -22.60 5.74 -2.16
C ILE A 136 -21.53 6.73 -1.69
N THR A 137 -21.72 8.00 -2.01
CA THR A 137 -20.83 9.09 -1.62
C THR A 137 -21.32 9.67 -0.30
N MET A 138 -20.47 9.64 0.72
CA MET A 138 -20.71 10.27 2.02
C MET A 138 -19.96 11.59 2.08
N PHE A 139 -20.68 12.64 2.46
CA PHE A 139 -20.15 13.99 2.49
C PHE A 139 -20.54 14.72 3.78
N ARG A 140 -19.75 15.74 4.14
CA ARG A 140 -20.09 16.76 5.13
C ARG A 140 -20.35 18.06 4.39
N VAL A 141 -21.49 18.69 4.61
CA VAL A 141 -21.74 20.04 4.09
C VAL A 141 -21.03 21.04 4.99
N ALA A 142 -20.24 21.94 4.40
CA ALA A 142 -19.43 22.91 5.15
C ALA A 142 -20.02 24.33 5.13
N SER A 143 -20.78 24.68 4.10
CA SER A 143 -21.59 25.91 3.99
C SER A 143 -22.80 25.67 3.09
N GLY A 144 -23.80 26.54 3.19
CA GLY A 144 -25.05 26.44 2.43
C GLY A 144 -25.85 25.16 2.72
N SER A 145 -26.49 24.61 1.69
CA SER A 145 -27.22 23.34 1.79
C SER A 145 -27.14 22.53 0.49
N LEU A 146 -27.07 21.20 0.59
CA LEU A 146 -27.10 20.32 -0.57
C LEU A 146 -28.50 19.73 -0.73
N LYS A 147 -29.20 20.14 -1.79
CA LYS A 147 -30.58 19.74 -2.07
C LYS A 147 -30.65 18.52 -2.97
N ALA A 148 -31.66 17.68 -2.76
CA ALA A 148 -32.01 16.62 -3.70
C ALA A 148 -32.32 17.21 -5.10
N ASP A 149 -32.04 16.44 -6.14
CA ASP A 149 -32.32 16.79 -7.55
C ASP A 149 -31.67 18.11 -8.01
N SER A 150 -30.52 18.45 -7.44
CA SER A 150 -29.72 19.62 -7.78
C SER A 150 -28.48 19.26 -8.62
N VAL A 151 -27.71 20.26 -9.03
CA VAL A 151 -26.42 20.09 -9.69
C VAL A 151 -25.37 20.79 -8.84
N ILE A 152 -24.23 20.15 -8.64
CA ILE A 152 -23.07 20.74 -7.97
C ILE A 152 -21.81 20.42 -8.77
N HIS A 153 -20.79 21.26 -8.68
CA HIS A 153 -19.55 21.07 -9.40
C HIS A 153 -18.51 20.37 -8.50
N ASN A 154 -17.90 19.30 -8.99
CA ASN A 154 -16.74 18.68 -8.34
C ASN A 154 -15.47 19.43 -8.76
N VAL A 155 -15.02 20.36 -7.90
CA VAL A 155 -13.84 21.19 -8.14
C VAL A 155 -12.56 20.34 -8.22
N SER A 156 -12.55 19.15 -7.61
CA SER A 156 -11.37 18.28 -7.61
C SER A 156 -11.15 17.56 -8.95
N THR A 157 -12.20 17.41 -9.76
CA THR A 157 -12.15 16.72 -11.06
C THR A 157 -12.62 17.59 -12.23
N ASP A 158 -13.06 18.82 -11.98
CA ASP A 158 -13.63 19.76 -12.96
C ASP A 158 -14.83 19.17 -13.72
N VAL A 159 -15.76 18.53 -13.00
CA VAL A 159 -16.95 17.89 -13.58
C VAL A 159 -18.21 18.28 -12.82
N ASP A 160 -19.29 18.57 -13.55
CA ASP A 160 -20.61 18.80 -12.97
C ASP A 160 -21.28 17.47 -12.60
N GLU A 161 -21.76 17.37 -11.37
CA GLU A 161 -22.40 16.18 -10.79
C GLU A 161 -23.88 16.45 -10.51
N ARG A 162 -24.73 15.52 -10.94
CA ARG A 162 -26.16 15.57 -10.65
C ARG A 162 -26.41 14.93 -9.29
N ILE A 163 -26.84 15.72 -8.32
CA ILE A 163 -27.26 15.24 -7.01
C ILE A 163 -28.66 14.63 -7.14
N GLY A 164 -28.77 13.33 -6.94
CA GLY A 164 -30.06 12.64 -6.86
C GLY A 164 -30.73 12.83 -5.49
N GLY A 165 -31.46 11.82 -5.02
CA GLY A 165 -31.96 11.79 -3.65
C GLY A 165 -30.82 11.82 -2.64
N VAL A 166 -30.94 12.67 -1.62
CA VAL A 166 -30.01 12.74 -0.49
C VAL A 166 -30.60 12.05 0.74
N ALA A 167 -29.76 11.44 1.56
CA ALA A 167 -30.21 10.70 2.74
C ALA A 167 -29.26 10.83 3.94
N LEU A 168 -29.84 10.80 5.14
CA LEU A 168 -29.12 10.65 6.41
C LEU A 168 -28.87 9.16 6.67
N MET A 169 -27.66 8.82 7.11
CA MET A 169 -27.27 7.45 7.44
C MET A 169 -27.34 7.19 8.93
N GLN A 170 -28.21 6.28 9.36
CA GLN A 170 -28.32 5.81 10.75
C GLN A 170 -27.98 4.32 10.81
N GLY A 171 -26.68 4.02 10.90
CA GLY A 171 -26.18 2.65 10.83
C GLY A 171 -26.49 2.00 9.49
N LYS A 172 -27.47 1.09 9.44
CA LYS A 172 -27.93 0.43 8.21
C LYS A 172 -29.17 1.08 7.59
N THR A 173 -29.81 2.00 8.31
CA THR A 173 -31.02 2.68 7.88
C THR A 173 -30.66 3.95 7.11
N GLN A 174 -31.30 4.15 5.96
CA GLN A 174 -31.22 5.37 5.17
C GLN A 174 -32.54 6.11 5.28
N GLU A 175 -32.47 7.35 5.77
CA GLU A 175 -33.62 8.26 5.82
C GLU A 175 -33.46 9.31 4.71
N THR A 176 -34.30 9.22 3.69
CA THR A 176 -34.30 10.19 2.58
C THR A 176 -34.82 11.54 3.06
N VAL A 177 -34.08 12.60 2.75
CA VAL A 177 -34.44 13.98 3.10
C VAL A 177 -34.38 14.88 1.85
N THR A 178 -34.99 16.05 1.92
CA THR A 178 -35.01 16.99 0.79
C THR A 178 -33.73 17.81 0.66
N GLU A 179 -33.04 18.06 1.78
CA GLU A 179 -31.79 18.81 1.82
C GLU A 179 -30.93 18.42 3.03
N ILE A 180 -29.62 18.66 2.93
CA ILE A 180 -28.63 18.50 4.00
C ILE A 180 -27.99 19.85 4.27
N MET A 181 -28.01 20.32 5.51
CA MET A 181 -27.55 21.66 5.90
C MET A 181 -26.07 21.69 6.27
N ALA A 182 -25.46 22.87 6.26
CA ALA A 182 -24.11 23.08 6.76
C ALA A 182 -23.93 22.49 8.16
N GLY A 183 -22.84 21.75 8.36
CA GLY A 183 -22.55 21.00 9.58
C GLY A 183 -22.96 19.52 9.52
N ASP A 184 -24.00 19.19 8.75
CA ASP A 184 -24.54 17.83 8.71
C ASP A 184 -23.78 16.89 7.77
N LEU A 185 -23.94 15.59 8.05
CA LEU A 185 -23.44 14.49 7.24
C LEU A 185 -24.55 13.91 6.38
N GLY A 186 -24.31 13.83 5.08
CA GLY A 186 -25.27 13.31 4.11
C GLY A 186 -24.68 12.23 3.22
N THR A 187 -25.56 11.55 2.50
CA THR A 187 -25.19 10.59 1.46
C THR A 187 -25.97 10.82 0.17
N VAL A 188 -25.32 10.49 -0.94
CA VAL A 188 -25.91 10.50 -2.27
C VAL A 188 -25.35 9.32 -3.07
N ALA A 189 -26.23 8.64 -3.80
CA ALA A 189 -25.82 7.51 -4.62
C ALA A 189 -25.47 7.94 -6.05
N LYS A 190 -24.60 7.17 -6.71
CA LYS A 190 -24.34 7.20 -8.17
C LYS A 190 -23.71 8.49 -8.71
N LEU A 191 -22.90 9.19 -7.91
CA LEU A 191 -21.99 10.20 -8.45
C LEU A 191 -20.89 9.53 -9.28
N LYS A 192 -20.59 10.10 -10.45
CA LYS A 192 -19.79 9.43 -11.49
C LYS A 192 -18.29 9.61 -11.29
N ASP A 193 -17.88 10.81 -10.92
CA ASP A 193 -16.48 11.25 -10.88
C ASP A 193 -16.07 11.74 -9.49
N THR A 194 -16.98 11.64 -8.53
CA THR A 194 -16.76 12.01 -7.12
C THR A 194 -16.24 10.84 -6.28
N ARG A 195 -15.14 11.07 -5.54
CA ARG A 195 -14.47 10.10 -4.67
C ARG A 195 -14.10 10.70 -3.30
N THR A 196 -13.71 9.84 -2.34
CA THR A 196 -13.13 10.25 -1.05
C THR A 196 -12.04 11.30 -1.23
N GLY A 197 -12.14 12.39 -0.47
CA GLY A 197 -11.22 13.54 -0.51
C GLY A 197 -11.59 14.62 -1.53
N ASN A 198 -12.65 14.44 -2.33
CA ASN A 198 -13.10 15.46 -3.28
C ASN A 198 -13.90 16.59 -2.61
N THR A 199 -13.91 17.72 -3.29
CA THR A 199 -14.66 18.92 -2.91
C THR A 199 -15.76 19.20 -3.91
N LEU A 200 -17.00 19.30 -3.41
CA LEU A 200 -18.16 19.73 -4.18
C LEU A 200 -18.46 21.20 -3.83
N ALA A 201 -18.52 22.08 -4.82
CA ALA A 201 -18.80 23.50 -4.63
C ALA A 201 -19.42 24.13 -5.88
N ALA A 202 -19.57 25.46 -5.88
CA ALA A 202 -19.96 26.20 -7.07
C ALA A 202 -18.86 26.15 -8.15
N LYS A 203 -19.27 26.24 -9.41
CA LYS A 203 -18.32 26.34 -10.53
C LYS A 203 -17.52 27.65 -10.43
N GLY A 204 -16.20 27.56 -10.62
CA GLY A 204 -15.28 28.69 -10.49
C GLY A 204 -14.67 28.87 -9.10
N THR A 205 -15.02 28.03 -8.13
CA THR A 205 -14.30 27.95 -6.85
C THR A 205 -12.82 27.58 -7.09
N THR A 206 -11.90 28.39 -6.60
CA THR A 206 -10.44 28.28 -6.83
C THR A 206 -9.68 27.50 -5.76
N TRP A 207 -10.40 26.92 -4.80
CA TRP A 207 -9.86 26.17 -3.67
C TRP A 207 -10.57 24.83 -3.51
N ARG A 208 -9.98 23.93 -2.74
CA ARG A 208 -10.56 22.64 -2.35
C ARG A 208 -10.24 22.31 -0.90
N PHE A 209 -11.02 21.44 -0.26
CA PHE A 209 -10.66 20.90 1.06
C PHE A 209 -9.31 20.18 0.98
N ALA A 210 -8.51 20.32 2.04
CA ALA A 210 -7.20 19.68 2.10
C ALA A 210 -7.35 18.15 1.95
N PRO A 211 -6.63 17.51 1.02
CA PRO A 211 -6.78 16.08 0.76
C PRO A 211 -6.27 15.25 1.94
N PHE A 212 -6.86 14.08 2.13
CA PHE A 212 -6.34 13.09 3.07
C PHE A 212 -4.98 12.57 2.59
N GLN A 213 -4.00 12.52 3.49
CA GLN A 213 -2.74 11.83 3.25
C GLN A 213 -2.91 10.36 3.58
N PHE A 214 -2.95 9.52 2.56
CA PHE A 214 -3.01 8.07 2.72
C PHE A 214 -1.60 7.50 2.85
N THR A 215 -1.42 6.59 3.79
CA THR A 215 -0.16 5.85 3.94
C THR A 215 0.02 4.86 2.80
N GLU A 216 1.27 4.61 2.43
CA GLU A 216 1.56 3.57 1.44
C GLU A 216 1.34 2.17 2.02
N PRO A 217 0.91 1.20 1.20
CA PRO A 217 0.85 -0.20 1.63
C PRO A 217 2.22 -0.73 2.04
N VAL A 218 2.29 -1.42 3.18
CA VAL A 218 3.54 -1.99 3.72
C VAL A 218 3.68 -3.49 3.42
N LEU A 219 2.59 -4.17 3.07
CA LEU A 219 2.57 -5.61 2.86
C LEU A 219 1.84 -5.97 1.56
N SER A 220 2.34 -6.99 0.86
CA SER A 220 1.75 -7.51 -0.38
C SER A 220 1.60 -9.02 -0.34
N TYR A 221 0.47 -9.53 -0.83
CA TYR A 221 0.25 -10.95 -1.10
C TYR A 221 -0.07 -11.17 -2.58
N ALA A 222 0.39 -12.28 -3.13
CA ALA A 222 -0.13 -12.76 -4.41
C ALA A 222 -1.54 -13.33 -4.18
N ILE A 223 -2.46 -12.97 -5.07
CA ILE A 223 -3.83 -13.48 -5.04
C ILE A 223 -4.07 -14.37 -6.24
N GLU A 224 -4.62 -15.55 -5.99
CA GLU A 224 -4.98 -16.52 -7.03
C GLU A 224 -6.48 -16.81 -6.98
N PRO A 225 -7.20 -16.69 -8.11
CA PRO A 225 -8.62 -17.00 -8.15
C PRO A 225 -8.84 -18.50 -7.87
N LYS A 226 -9.90 -18.85 -7.11
CA LYS A 226 -10.25 -20.25 -6.88
C LYS A 226 -10.92 -20.91 -8.09
N SER A 227 -11.58 -20.13 -8.94
CA SER A 227 -12.23 -20.59 -10.16
C SER A 227 -12.02 -19.62 -11.33
N ARG A 228 -12.23 -20.08 -12.57
CA ARG A 228 -12.18 -19.20 -13.76
C ARG A 228 -13.18 -18.04 -13.68
N GLY A 229 -14.36 -18.27 -13.08
CA GLY A 229 -15.36 -17.22 -12.90
C GLY A 229 -14.93 -16.13 -11.91
N ASP A 230 -14.04 -16.45 -10.97
CA ASP A 230 -13.43 -15.47 -10.07
C ASP A 230 -12.39 -14.61 -10.80
N GLU A 231 -11.62 -15.22 -11.69
CA GLU A 231 -10.57 -14.56 -12.48
C GLU A 231 -11.10 -13.39 -13.31
N GLU A 232 -12.29 -13.56 -13.92
CA GLU A 232 -12.93 -12.51 -14.71
C GLU A 232 -13.43 -11.34 -13.86
N LYS A 233 -13.78 -11.58 -12.58
CA LYS A 233 -14.44 -10.60 -11.70
C LYS A 233 -13.48 -9.89 -10.74
N ILE A 234 -12.34 -10.50 -10.44
CA ILE A 234 -11.40 -10.05 -9.40
C ILE A 234 -10.95 -8.60 -9.57
N SER A 235 -10.57 -8.20 -10.79
CA SER A 235 -10.06 -6.86 -11.09
C SER A 235 -11.13 -5.79 -10.87
N THR A 236 -12.36 -6.03 -11.38
CA THR A 236 -13.47 -5.09 -11.20
C THR A 236 -13.90 -4.97 -9.74
N ALA A 237 -13.90 -6.09 -9.00
CA ALA A 237 -14.25 -6.08 -7.58
C ALA A 237 -13.18 -5.35 -6.73
N LEU A 238 -11.90 -5.60 -6.99
CA LEU A 238 -10.79 -4.89 -6.32
C LEU A 238 -10.77 -3.40 -6.64
N GLN A 239 -11.05 -3.01 -7.89
CA GLN A 239 -11.18 -1.61 -8.25
C GLN A 239 -12.27 -0.91 -7.43
N ARG A 240 -13.43 -1.55 -7.25
CA ARG A 240 -14.52 -1.02 -6.42
C ARG A 240 -14.14 -0.94 -4.94
N LEU A 241 -13.42 -1.92 -4.41
CA LEU A 241 -12.93 -1.86 -3.04
C LEU A 241 -11.86 -0.78 -2.85
N GLY A 242 -10.98 -0.56 -3.84
CA GLY A 242 -9.99 0.51 -3.80
C GLY A 242 -10.61 1.92 -3.90
N GLU A 243 -11.82 2.05 -4.45
CA GLU A 243 -12.60 3.30 -4.37
C GLU A 243 -13.10 3.59 -2.96
N GLU A 244 -13.45 2.54 -2.19
CA GLU A 244 -13.85 2.66 -0.79
C GLU A 244 -12.66 2.86 0.15
N ASP A 245 -11.53 2.22 -0.14
CA ASP A 245 -10.30 2.27 0.64
C ASP A 245 -9.07 2.54 -0.25
N PRO A 246 -8.64 3.82 -0.34
CA PRO A 246 -7.48 4.21 -1.15
C PRO A 246 -6.13 3.65 -0.67
N THR A 247 -6.07 3.03 0.51
CA THR A 247 -4.86 2.41 1.02
C THR A 247 -4.67 0.98 0.51
N ILE A 248 -5.66 0.43 -0.20
CA ILE A 248 -5.55 -0.84 -0.92
C ILE A 248 -4.99 -0.57 -2.31
N ARG A 249 -3.89 -1.23 -2.67
CA ARG A 249 -3.38 -1.23 -4.04
C ARG A 249 -3.44 -2.64 -4.59
N TYR A 250 -3.79 -2.78 -5.87
CA TYR A 250 -3.64 -4.04 -6.58
C TYR A 250 -2.97 -3.78 -7.93
N ALA A 251 -2.04 -4.64 -8.30
CA ALA A 251 -1.29 -4.52 -9.54
C ALA A 251 -0.76 -5.88 -9.97
N ARG A 252 -0.54 -6.07 -11.27
CA ARG A 252 0.17 -7.24 -11.77
C ARG A 252 1.66 -6.94 -11.80
N ASP A 253 2.48 -7.75 -11.13
CA ASP A 253 3.94 -7.59 -11.18
C ASP A 253 4.43 -7.99 -12.59
N PRO A 254 5.13 -7.11 -13.32
CA PRO A 254 5.60 -7.41 -14.68
C PRO A 254 6.68 -8.49 -14.72
N ARG A 255 7.39 -8.75 -13.61
CA ARG A 255 8.49 -9.73 -13.51
C ARG A 255 7.98 -11.13 -13.20
N THR A 256 7.00 -11.25 -12.29
CA THR A 256 6.48 -12.55 -11.86
C THR A 256 5.12 -12.87 -12.47
N THR A 257 4.49 -11.91 -13.14
CA THR A 257 3.14 -11.96 -13.73
C THR A 257 2.01 -12.22 -12.72
N GLN A 258 2.32 -12.24 -11.42
CA GLN A 258 1.34 -12.44 -10.36
C GLN A 258 0.50 -11.19 -10.15
N LEU A 259 -0.78 -11.39 -9.83
CA LEU A 259 -1.63 -10.33 -9.33
C LEU A 259 -1.35 -10.15 -7.84
N LEU A 260 -0.89 -8.97 -7.45
CA LEU A 260 -0.57 -8.62 -6.07
C LEU A 260 -1.67 -7.76 -5.47
N LEU A 261 -2.03 -8.05 -4.23
CA LEU A 261 -2.87 -7.24 -3.37
C LEU A 261 -2.03 -6.70 -2.23
N SER A 262 -1.97 -5.39 -2.11
CA SER A 262 -1.18 -4.68 -1.10
C SER A 262 -2.08 -3.93 -0.13
N GLY A 263 -1.72 -3.94 1.15
CA GLY A 263 -2.42 -3.21 2.20
C GLY A 263 -1.52 -2.81 3.36
N GLN A 264 -2.14 -2.35 4.45
CA GLN A 264 -1.46 -1.82 5.64
C GLN A 264 -0.95 -2.90 6.61
N GLY A 265 -1.26 -4.16 6.35
CA GLY A 265 -0.90 -5.30 7.19
C GLY A 265 -1.74 -6.53 6.84
N GLN A 266 -1.41 -7.67 7.45
CA GLN A 266 -2.08 -8.94 7.11
C GLN A 266 -3.59 -8.89 7.37
N LEU A 267 -4.03 -8.43 8.54
CA LEU A 267 -5.45 -8.35 8.89
C LEU A 267 -6.23 -7.47 7.90
N HIS A 268 -5.64 -6.37 7.45
CA HIS A 268 -6.27 -5.50 6.46
C HIS A 268 -6.48 -6.24 5.13
N ILE A 269 -5.50 -7.01 4.66
CA ILE A 269 -5.60 -7.82 3.44
C ILE A 269 -6.67 -8.92 3.61
N GLU A 270 -6.68 -9.61 4.75
CA GLU A 270 -7.68 -10.67 5.04
C GLU A 270 -9.11 -10.12 5.09
N VAL A 271 -9.32 -8.97 5.73
CA VAL A 271 -10.61 -8.29 5.74
C VAL A 271 -11.03 -7.87 4.33
N THR A 272 -10.09 -7.41 3.50
CA THR A 272 -10.34 -7.08 2.10
C THR A 272 -10.77 -8.30 1.29
N VAL A 273 -10.10 -9.45 1.46
CA VAL A 273 -10.49 -10.72 0.83
C VAL A 273 -11.85 -11.20 1.32
N ALA A 274 -12.14 -11.06 2.62
CA ALA A 274 -13.45 -11.38 3.18
C ALA A 274 -14.56 -10.48 2.59
N LYS A 275 -14.28 -9.19 2.38
CA LYS A 275 -15.20 -8.26 1.69
C LYS A 275 -15.41 -8.66 0.23
N LEU A 276 -14.35 -9.05 -0.51
CA LEU A 276 -14.46 -9.56 -1.88
C LEU A 276 -15.42 -10.74 -1.97
N LYS A 277 -15.23 -11.74 -1.10
CA LYS A 277 -16.11 -12.91 -1.04
C LYS A 277 -17.54 -12.53 -0.68
N ARG A 278 -17.72 -11.74 0.38
CA ARG A 278 -19.05 -11.42 0.92
C ARG A 278 -19.88 -10.52 -0.01
N ARG A 279 -19.28 -9.52 -0.65
CA ARG A 279 -20.01 -8.51 -1.45
C ARG A 279 -20.05 -8.82 -2.94
N PHE A 280 -19.00 -9.46 -3.47
CA PHE A 280 -18.84 -9.67 -4.90
C PHE A 280 -18.81 -11.16 -5.29
N GLY A 281 -18.84 -12.07 -4.30
CA GLY A 281 -18.80 -13.51 -4.54
C GLY A 281 -17.49 -13.99 -5.14
N VAL A 282 -16.41 -13.20 -5.02
CA VAL A 282 -15.09 -13.54 -5.57
C VAL A 282 -14.25 -14.22 -4.50
N GLU A 283 -13.85 -15.46 -4.74
CA GLU A 283 -12.95 -16.19 -3.84
C GLU A 283 -11.52 -16.27 -4.38
N VAL A 284 -10.58 -15.90 -3.51
CA VAL A 284 -9.15 -15.91 -3.83
C VAL A 284 -8.37 -16.63 -2.74
N ASN A 285 -7.26 -17.25 -3.12
CA ASN A 285 -6.24 -17.75 -2.21
C ASN A 285 -5.15 -16.69 -2.05
N LEU A 286 -4.70 -16.48 -0.82
CA LEU A 286 -3.54 -15.65 -0.51
C LEU A 286 -2.28 -16.52 -0.54
N LYS A 287 -1.25 -16.08 -1.26
CA LYS A 287 0.09 -16.67 -1.26
C LYS A 287 1.14 -15.60 -1.06
N LEU A 288 2.30 -15.98 -0.55
CA LEU A 288 3.44 -15.09 -0.53
C LEU A 288 3.81 -14.71 -1.99
N PRO A 289 4.13 -13.43 -2.26
CA PRO A 289 4.62 -13.02 -3.57
C PRO A 289 5.87 -13.80 -3.95
N ARG A 290 5.97 -14.19 -5.23
CA ARG A 290 7.20 -14.75 -5.77
C ARG A 290 8.28 -13.68 -5.74
N ILE A 291 9.46 -14.08 -5.31
CA ILE A 291 10.64 -13.21 -5.33
C ILE A 291 11.15 -13.18 -6.78
N PRO A 292 11.37 -12.00 -7.36
CA PRO A 292 11.85 -11.88 -8.74
C PRO A 292 13.36 -12.15 -8.79
N TYR A 293 13.79 -13.39 -8.49
CA TYR A 293 15.18 -13.81 -8.66
C TYR A 293 15.64 -13.64 -10.11
N ARG A 294 16.95 -13.53 -10.30
CA ARG A 294 17.60 -13.55 -11.61
C ARG A 294 18.71 -14.59 -11.62
N GLU A 295 19.20 -14.95 -12.79
CA GLU A 295 20.39 -15.79 -12.92
C GLU A 295 21.50 -15.01 -13.62
N THR A 296 22.74 -15.43 -13.44
CA THR A 296 23.91 -14.83 -14.10
C THR A 296 25.02 -15.85 -14.17
N ILE A 297 26.16 -15.51 -14.78
CA ILE A 297 27.34 -16.37 -14.91
C ILE A 297 28.53 -15.82 -14.15
N ARG A 298 29.49 -16.68 -13.81
CA ARG A 298 30.74 -16.28 -13.13
C ARG A 298 32.01 -16.50 -13.96
N ALA A 299 31.95 -17.34 -14.98
CA ALA A 299 33.09 -17.70 -15.80
C ALA A 299 32.82 -17.43 -17.28
N ALA A 300 33.84 -16.93 -17.98
CA ALA A 300 33.81 -16.88 -19.43
C ALA A 300 34.01 -18.29 -20.02
N THR A 301 33.30 -18.61 -21.10
CA THR A 301 33.44 -19.88 -21.82
C THR A 301 33.10 -19.69 -23.29
N GLU A 302 33.62 -20.58 -24.13
CA GLU A 302 33.15 -20.75 -25.50
C GLU A 302 32.11 -21.86 -25.55
N ALA A 303 31.21 -21.80 -26.53
CA ALA A 303 30.16 -22.79 -26.73
C ALA A 303 29.76 -22.93 -28.19
N HIS A 304 29.18 -24.08 -28.50
CA HIS A 304 28.84 -24.48 -29.85
C HIS A 304 27.41 -24.99 -29.90
N GLY A 305 26.61 -24.42 -30.81
CA GLY A 305 25.24 -24.84 -31.05
C GLY A 305 25.04 -25.23 -32.50
N ARG A 306 24.79 -26.51 -32.74
CA ARG A 306 24.50 -27.06 -34.06
C ARG A 306 23.13 -27.71 -34.09
N HIS A 307 22.24 -27.18 -34.92
CA HIS A 307 20.92 -27.75 -35.20
C HIS A 307 20.93 -28.38 -36.59
N LYS A 308 20.82 -29.71 -36.68
CA LYS A 308 20.71 -30.45 -37.94
C LYS A 308 19.52 -31.42 -37.85
N LYS A 309 18.48 -31.18 -38.63
CA LYS A 309 17.32 -32.08 -38.73
C LYS A 309 17.00 -32.38 -40.18
N GLN A 310 16.99 -33.66 -40.53
CA GLN A 310 16.60 -34.13 -41.84
C GLN A 310 15.22 -34.77 -41.73
N THR A 311 14.18 -33.96 -41.89
CA THR A 311 12.81 -34.45 -42.13
C THR A 311 12.64 -34.70 -43.63
N GLY A 312 11.73 -35.58 -44.06
CA GLY A 312 11.53 -35.97 -45.47
C GLY A 312 11.10 -34.86 -46.44
N GLY A 313 11.22 -33.58 -46.06
CA GLY A 313 11.03 -32.37 -46.87
C GLY A 313 12.27 -31.46 -46.82
N HIS A 314 12.09 -30.13 -46.74
CA HIS A 314 13.22 -29.19 -46.57
C HIS A 314 14.03 -29.52 -45.31
N GLY A 315 15.36 -29.59 -45.44
CA GLY A 315 16.24 -29.80 -44.30
C GLY A 315 16.31 -28.58 -43.39
N GLN A 316 16.79 -28.79 -42.17
CA GLN A 316 17.09 -27.73 -41.21
C GLN A 316 18.56 -27.82 -40.83
N PHE A 317 19.30 -26.75 -41.08
CA PHE A 317 20.71 -26.62 -40.73
C PHE A 317 21.02 -25.22 -40.17
N GLY A 318 21.51 -25.15 -38.94
CA GLY A 318 22.04 -23.94 -38.34
C GLY A 318 23.22 -24.28 -37.43
N ASP A 319 24.27 -23.48 -37.49
CA ASP A 319 25.49 -23.74 -36.74
C ASP A 319 26.15 -22.43 -36.30
N CYS A 320 26.37 -22.27 -35.00
CA CYS A 320 26.98 -21.05 -34.44
C CYS A 320 27.91 -21.36 -33.27
N LYS A 321 28.99 -20.60 -33.17
CA LYS A 321 29.95 -20.63 -32.06
C LYS A 321 29.95 -19.27 -31.37
N ILE A 322 29.80 -19.31 -30.06
CA ILE A 322 29.68 -18.12 -29.22
C ILE A 322 30.73 -18.13 -28.11
N LYS A 323 31.14 -16.94 -27.68
CA LYS A 323 31.85 -16.73 -26.41
C LYS A 323 30.91 -16.01 -25.46
N VAL A 324 30.80 -16.50 -24.25
CA VAL A 324 30.08 -15.81 -23.18
C VAL A 324 31.07 -15.28 -22.15
N LYS A 325 30.80 -14.09 -21.61
CA LYS A 325 31.56 -13.53 -20.49
C LYS A 325 30.62 -12.79 -19.53
N PRO A 326 30.90 -12.79 -18.22
CA PRO A 326 30.13 -11.98 -17.27
C PRO A 326 30.32 -10.49 -17.57
N LEU A 327 29.29 -9.69 -17.24
CA LEU A 327 29.32 -8.23 -17.23
C LEU A 327 29.19 -7.72 -15.79
N ASP A 328 29.38 -6.41 -15.62
CA ASP A 328 29.10 -5.75 -14.36
C ASP A 328 27.60 -5.79 -14.04
N ARG A 329 27.27 -5.71 -12.74
CA ARG A 329 25.90 -5.81 -12.27
C ARG A 329 25.06 -4.64 -12.78
N GLY A 330 23.93 -4.96 -13.41
CA GLY A 330 23.01 -3.97 -13.97
C GLY A 330 23.16 -3.76 -15.47
N GLU A 331 24.11 -4.41 -16.14
CA GLU A 331 24.30 -4.31 -17.59
C GLU A 331 23.37 -5.20 -18.42
N ASP A 332 22.59 -6.09 -17.78
CA ASP A 332 21.61 -7.01 -18.41
C ASP A 332 22.23 -7.92 -19.49
N PHE A 333 22.19 -7.53 -20.75
CA PHE A 333 22.60 -8.41 -21.85
C PHE A 333 23.20 -7.61 -23.00
N GLN A 334 24.35 -8.07 -23.49
CA GLN A 334 25.01 -7.49 -24.67
C GLN A 334 25.26 -8.58 -25.71
N PHE A 335 24.82 -8.33 -26.95
CA PHE A 335 25.12 -9.18 -28.09
C PHE A 335 26.14 -8.50 -29.01
N ILE A 336 27.22 -9.19 -29.34
CA ILE A 336 28.33 -8.68 -30.13
C ILE A 336 28.51 -9.59 -31.36
N ASP A 337 28.42 -9.01 -32.55
CA ASP A 337 28.68 -9.69 -33.81
C ASP A 337 30.14 -9.49 -34.23
N GLU A 338 30.92 -10.57 -34.17
CA GLU A 338 32.31 -10.65 -34.66
C GLU A 338 32.44 -11.68 -35.80
N ILE A 339 31.38 -11.91 -36.59
CA ILE A 339 31.46 -12.83 -37.74
C ILE A 339 32.38 -12.26 -38.82
N PHE A 340 33.45 -12.98 -39.13
CA PHE A 340 34.38 -12.67 -40.21
C PHE A 340 34.19 -13.60 -41.42
N GLY A 341 34.40 -13.08 -42.64
CA GLY A 341 34.49 -13.89 -43.86
C GLY A 341 33.17 -14.48 -44.37
N GLY A 342 32.02 -14.15 -43.78
CA GLY A 342 30.71 -14.62 -44.24
C GLY A 342 30.38 -16.07 -43.88
N SER A 343 30.97 -16.61 -42.80
CA SER A 343 30.69 -17.95 -42.28
C SER A 343 29.21 -18.15 -41.90
N ILE A 344 28.52 -17.05 -41.57
CA ILE A 344 27.06 -16.98 -41.45
C ILE A 344 26.55 -15.76 -42.26
N PRO A 345 25.53 -15.93 -43.13
CA PRO A 345 24.89 -14.80 -43.81
C PRO A 345 24.29 -13.80 -42.80
N ARG A 346 24.53 -12.49 -43.00
CA ARG A 346 24.07 -11.42 -42.08
C ARG A 346 22.57 -11.46 -41.77
N GLY A 347 21.74 -11.91 -42.70
CA GLY A 347 20.29 -12.05 -42.51
C GLY A 347 19.89 -13.05 -41.41
N PHE A 348 20.77 -13.97 -41.03
CA PHE A 348 20.49 -14.98 -40.00
C PHE A 348 21.02 -14.62 -38.60
N ILE A 349 21.84 -13.59 -38.48
CA ILE A 349 22.41 -13.15 -37.19
C ILE A 349 21.31 -12.72 -36.20
N PRO A 350 20.29 -11.91 -36.59
CA PRO A 350 19.19 -11.57 -35.70
C PRO A 350 18.40 -12.80 -35.21
N ALA A 351 18.38 -13.89 -35.99
CA ALA A 351 17.72 -15.12 -35.60
C ALA A 351 18.46 -15.84 -34.46
N ILE A 352 19.80 -15.85 -34.52
CA ILE A 352 20.66 -16.38 -33.46
C ILE A 352 20.47 -15.55 -32.19
N GLU A 353 20.59 -14.22 -32.29
CA GLU A 353 20.38 -13.30 -31.17
C GLU A 353 19.02 -13.52 -30.52
N LYS A 354 17.95 -13.59 -31.33
CA LYS A 354 16.59 -13.88 -30.83
C LYS A 354 16.49 -15.24 -30.15
N GLY A 355 17.17 -16.26 -30.67
CA GLY A 355 17.24 -17.59 -30.04
C GLY A 355 17.87 -17.53 -28.65
N ILE A 356 18.94 -16.76 -28.50
CA ILE A 356 19.63 -16.52 -27.22
C ILE A 356 18.76 -15.68 -26.29
N GLN A 357 18.11 -14.63 -26.80
CA GLN A 357 17.19 -13.78 -26.04
C GLN A 357 16.00 -14.57 -25.47
N ASP A 358 15.43 -15.51 -26.23
CA ASP A 358 14.37 -16.37 -25.73
C ASP A 358 14.86 -17.35 -24.66
N ALA A 359 16.08 -17.88 -24.83
CA ALA A 359 16.66 -18.83 -23.90
C ALA A 359 17.01 -18.13 -22.57
N ARG A 360 17.57 -16.92 -22.62
CA ARG A 360 17.94 -16.18 -21.40
C ARG A 360 16.72 -15.80 -20.56
N THR A 361 15.58 -15.46 -21.17
CA THR A 361 14.36 -15.11 -20.41
C THR A 361 13.75 -16.32 -19.72
N SER A 362 14.00 -17.52 -20.24
CA SER A 362 13.53 -18.78 -19.68
C SER A 362 14.46 -19.35 -18.60
N GLY A 363 15.63 -18.75 -18.37
CA GLY A 363 16.63 -19.21 -17.41
C GLY A 363 17.31 -20.53 -17.76
N PHE A 364 18.34 -20.89 -16.98
CA PHE A 364 19.05 -22.15 -17.09
C PHE A 364 18.95 -23.01 -15.82
N LEU A 365 19.05 -22.40 -14.64
CA LEU A 365 19.09 -23.10 -13.36
C LEU A 365 17.70 -23.37 -12.79
N ALA A 366 16.96 -22.30 -12.51
CA ALA A 366 15.69 -22.30 -11.80
C ALA A 366 14.57 -21.66 -12.64
N GLY A 367 14.87 -21.30 -13.89
CA GLY A 367 13.90 -20.74 -14.82
C GLY A 367 13.72 -19.24 -14.69
N TYR A 368 14.67 -18.54 -14.04
CA TYR A 368 14.63 -17.09 -13.91
C TYR A 368 15.38 -16.39 -15.04
N PRO A 369 15.02 -15.16 -15.41
CA PRO A 369 15.74 -14.42 -16.45
C PRO A 369 17.24 -14.30 -16.14
N MET A 370 18.08 -14.70 -17.11
CA MET A 370 19.53 -14.54 -17.03
C MET A 370 19.94 -13.12 -17.43
N VAL A 371 20.82 -12.51 -16.64
CA VAL A 371 21.30 -11.13 -16.76
C VAL A 371 22.81 -11.03 -16.47
N ASP A 372 23.35 -9.85 -16.75
CA ASP A 372 24.74 -9.42 -16.59
C ASP A 372 25.74 -10.33 -17.32
N PHE A 373 25.52 -10.56 -18.62
CA PHE A 373 26.48 -11.27 -19.47
C PHE A 373 26.47 -10.77 -20.92
N ALA A 374 27.62 -10.89 -21.56
CA ALA A 374 27.79 -10.61 -22.98
C ALA A 374 27.97 -11.91 -23.76
N VAL A 375 27.44 -11.91 -24.99
CA VAL A 375 27.60 -12.98 -25.97
C VAL A 375 28.27 -12.42 -27.21
N THR A 376 29.41 -12.98 -27.58
CA THR A 376 30.11 -12.69 -28.83
C THR A 376 29.90 -13.84 -29.80
N LEU A 377 29.22 -13.60 -30.91
CA LEU A 377 29.12 -14.54 -32.03
C LEU A 377 30.36 -14.36 -32.92
N TYR A 378 31.22 -15.39 -32.99
CA TYR A 378 32.52 -15.25 -33.66
C TYR A 378 32.72 -16.18 -34.86
N ASP A 379 31.97 -17.28 -34.96
CA ASP A 379 32.09 -18.26 -36.05
C ASP A 379 30.81 -19.11 -36.18
N GLY A 380 30.70 -19.88 -37.27
CA GLY A 380 29.60 -20.81 -37.51
C GLY A 380 29.61 -21.38 -38.92
N SER A 381 28.50 -22.01 -39.32
CA SER A 381 28.36 -22.53 -40.67
C SER A 381 26.90 -22.53 -41.14
N PHE A 382 26.69 -22.52 -42.46
CA PHE A 382 25.36 -22.60 -43.06
C PHE A 382 25.34 -23.59 -44.23
N HIS A 383 24.16 -24.07 -44.58
CA HIS A 383 23.91 -24.88 -45.77
C HIS A 383 23.02 -24.07 -46.73
N PRO A 384 23.38 -23.92 -48.02
CA PRO A 384 22.67 -23.03 -48.94
C PRO A 384 21.16 -23.33 -49.11
N VAL A 385 20.75 -24.57 -48.93
CA VAL A 385 19.36 -25.02 -49.15
C VAL A 385 18.62 -25.31 -47.84
N ASP A 386 19.33 -25.75 -46.81
CA ASP A 386 18.72 -26.23 -45.56
C ASP A 386 18.78 -25.21 -44.41
N SER A 387 19.50 -24.09 -44.60
CA SER A 387 19.56 -23.03 -43.60
C SER A 387 18.40 -22.05 -43.72
N ASN A 388 17.73 -21.82 -42.60
CA ASN A 388 16.63 -20.88 -42.45
C ASN A 388 16.66 -20.22 -41.06
N GLU A 389 15.86 -19.18 -40.88
CA GLU A 389 15.79 -18.39 -39.64
C GLU A 389 15.53 -19.28 -38.41
N MET A 390 14.59 -20.23 -38.52
CA MET A 390 14.26 -21.15 -37.42
C MET A 390 15.44 -22.04 -37.02
N SER A 391 16.21 -22.53 -38.00
CA SER A 391 17.38 -23.38 -37.75
C SER A 391 18.46 -22.64 -36.98
N PHE A 392 18.71 -21.38 -37.33
CA PHE A 392 19.67 -20.52 -36.62
C PHE A 392 19.17 -20.05 -35.25
N ARG A 393 17.86 -19.83 -35.09
CA ARG A 393 17.25 -19.59 -33.77
C ARG A 393 17.44 -20.79 -32.83
N MET A 394 17.27 -22.01 -33.33
CA MET A 394 17.53 -23.23 -32.56
C MET A 394 19.01 -23.42 -32.26
N ALA A 395 19.89 -23.15 -33.23
CA ALA A 395 21.34 -23.19 -33.03
C ALA A 395 21.78 -22.23 -31.90
N GLY A 396 21.25 -20.99 -31.88
CA GLY A 396 21.50 -20.02 -30.80
C GLY A 396 21.05 -20.52 -29.43
N ARG A 397 19.86 -21.15 -29.33
CA ARG A 397 19.38 -21.77 -28.08
C ARG A 397 20.28 -22.89 -27.58
N LEU A 398 20.75 -23.76 -28.49
CA LEU A 398 21.66 -24.86 -28.16
C LEU A 398 23.02 -24.34 -27.71
N ALA A 399 23.57 -23.34 -28.41
CA ALA A 399 24.84 -22.70 -28.05
C ALA A 399 24.75 -22.04 -26.67
N PHE A 400 23.65 -21.35 -26.38
CA PHE A 400 23.40 -20.76 -25.07
C PHE A 400 23.37 -21.83 -23.96
N ARG A 401 22.61 -22.91 -24.14
CA ARG A 401 22.51 -23.99 -23.14
C ARG A 401 23.86 -24.65 -22.88
N ASP A 402 24.63 -24.90 -23.94
CA ASP A 402 25.99 -25.43 -23.85
C ASP A 402 26.92 -24.47 -23.07
N ALA A 403 26.86 -23.16 -23.36
CA ALA A 403 27.60 -22.13 -22.63
C ALA A 403 27.26 -22.12 -21.13
N MET A 404 25.96 -22.08 -20.79
CA MET A 404 25.52 -21.98 -19.41
C MET A 404 25.90 -23.20 -18.57
N SER A 405 26.04 -24.39 -19.17
CA SER A 405 26.53 -25.58 -18.47
C SER A 405 27.98 -25.45 -17.96
N ARG A 406 28.80 -24.61 -18.60
CA ARG A 406 30.23 -24.41 -18.27
C ARG A 406 30.54 -23.05 -17.64
N ALA A 407 29.64 -22.07 -17.79
CA ALA A 407 29.85 -20.69 -17.34
C ALA A 407 29.67 -20.47 -15.82
N LYS A 408 29.49 -21.54 -15.04
CA LYS A 408 29.24 -21.52 -13.59
C LYS A 408 28.07 -20.58 -13.23
N PRO A 409 26.84 -20.89 -13.67
CA PRO A 409 25.68 -20.04 -13.44
C PRO A 409 25.35 -19.96 -11.94
N THR A 410 24.77 -18.83 -11.53
CA THR A 410 24.37 -18.57 -10.14
C THR A 410 23.07 -17.78 -10.09
N ILE A 411 22.41 -17.79 -8.93
CA ILE A 411 21.21 -16.99 -8.65
C ILE A 411 21.59 -15.64 -8.05
N LEU A 412 20.87 -14.61 -8.47
CA LEU A 412 20.88 -13.27 -7.89
C LEU A 412 19.55 -13.04 -7.16
N GLU A 413 19.62 -12.51 -5.95
CA GLU A 413 18.47 -12.11 -5.15
C GLU A 413 18.33 -10.59 -5.08
N PRO A 414 17.10 -10.05 -5.06
CA PRO A 414 16.88 -8.62 -4.91
C PRO A 414 17.08 -8.18 -3.46
N VAL A 415 17.87 -7.13 -3.27
CA VAL A 415 18.13 -6.47 -1.99
C VAL A 415 17.27 -5.22 -1.89
N MET A 416 16.65 -5.04 -0.73
CA MET A 416 15.80 -3.90 -0.41
C MET A 416 16.58 -2.93 0.49
N SER A 417 16.50 -1.63 0.20
CA SER A 417 16.82 -0.59 1.17
C SER A 417 15.61 -0.46 2.10
N VAL A 418 15.80 -0.71 3.40
CA VAL A 418 14.75 -0.71 4.42
C VAL A 418 15.03 0.38 5.43
N GLU A 419 14.00 1.15 5.78
CA GLU A 419 14.02 2.10 6.89
C GLU A 419 12.93 1.73 7.89
N VAL A 420 13.33 1.36 9.11
CA VAL A 420 12.43 0.92 10.18
C VAL A 420 12.31 2.03 11.21
N TYR A 421 11.09 2.40 11.57
CA TYR A 421 10.76 3.42 12.56
C TYR A 421 10.14 2.76 13.79
N ALA A 422 10.67 3.03 14.98
CA ALA A 422 10.08 2.55 16.24
C ALA A 422 10.52 3.42 17.42
N PRO A 423 9.85 3.35 18.59
CA PRO A 423 10.36 3.93 19.82
C PRO A 423 11.78 3.44 20.13
N SER A 424 12.61 4.33 20.68
CA SER A 424 14.05 4.05 20.89
C SER A 424 14.33 2.86 21.81
N ASP A 425 13.39 2.52 22.69
CA ASP A 425 13.48 1.37 23.60
C ASP A 425 13.58 0.03 22.84
N PHE A 426 13.11 -0.05 21.59
CA PHE A 426 13.11 -1.26 20.78
C PHE A 426 14.31 -1.36 19.82
N ALA A 427 15.18 -0.35 19.78
CA ALA A 427 16.21 -0.26 18.74
C ALA A 427 17.18 -1.47 18.76
N GLY A 428 17.57 -1.94 19.94
CA GLY A 428 18.47 -3.10 20.09
C GLY A 428 17.86 -4.39 19.55
N ASP A 429 16.61 -4.67 19.90
CA ASP A 429 15.89 -5.87 19.45
C ASP A 429 15.67 -5.86 17.93
N LEU A 430 15.32 -4.71 17.37
CA LEU A 430 15.13 -4.55 15.92
C LEU A 430 16.43 -4.70 15.14
N MET A 431 17.55 -4.21 15.66
CA MET A 431 18.87 -4.48 15.06
C MET A 431 19.21 -5.97 15.10
N GLY A 432 18.90 -6.66 16.20
CA GLY A 432 19.07 -8.10 16.33
C GLY A 432 18.24 -8.88 15.29
N ASP A 433 16.97 -8.53 15.13
CA ASP A 433 16.08 -9.16 14.15
C ASP A 433 16.57 -8.94 12.70
N LEU A 434 16.90 -7.69 12.33
CA LEU A 434 17.41 -7.37 11.00
C LEU A 434 18.72 -8.13 10.69
N ASN A 435 19.64 -8.23 11.66
CA ASN A 435 20.86 -9.02 11.50
C ASN A 435 20.56 -10.52 11.30
N SER A 436 19.59 -11.07 12.04
CA SER A 436 19.16 -12.48 11.88
C SER A 436 18.58 -12.75 10.48
N ARG A 437 18.02 -11.72 9.85
CA ARG A 437 17.46 -11.70 8.48
C ARG A 437 18.50 -11.36 7.41
N ARG A 438 19.79 -11.55 7.68
CA ARG A 438 20.89 -11.21 6.75
C ARG A 438 20.93 -9.73 6.36
N GLY A 439 20.35 -8.86 7.18
CA GLY A 439 20.37 -7.42 6.98
C GLY A 439 21.76 -6.83 7.24
N ARG A 440 22.19 -5.91 6.38
CA ARG A 440 23.37 -5.07 6.59
C ARG A 440 22.91 -3.72 7.13
N ILE A 441 23.16 -3.46 8.41
CA ILE A 441 22.79 -2.18 9.03
C ILE A 441 23.68 -1.06 8.48
N GLY A 442 23.05 -0.04 7.90
CA GLY A 442 23.70 1.16 7.37
C GLY A 442 23.81 2.30 8.39
N GLY A 443 22.96 2.30 9.42
CA GLY A 443 23.04 3.27 10.50
C GLY A 443 21.72 3.44 11.26
N MET A 444 21.77 4.30 12.27
CA MET A 444 20.64 4.64 13.13
C MET A 444 20.55 6.15 13.29
N GLU A 445 19.35 6.70 13.19
CA GLU A 445 19.07 8.13 13.31
C GLU A 445 17.95 8.35 14.33
N THR A 446 18.23 9.06 15.41
CA THR A 446 17.23 9.37 16.44
C THR A 446 16.43 10.61 16.04
N ARG A 447 15.09 10.49 16.06
CA ARG A 447 14.13 11.56 15.76
C ARG A 447 13.16 11.73 16.93
N GLY A 448 13.51 12.57 17.89
CA GLY A 448 12.72 12.78 19.10
C GLY A 448 12.65 11.52 19.95
N THR A 449 11.44 11.01 20.19
CA THR A 449 11.22 9.75 20.95
C THR A 449 11.35 8.49 20.09
N SER A 450 11.39 8.65 18.76
CA SER A 450 11.48 7.55 17.80
C SER A 450 12.89 7.45 17.21
N THR A 451 13.23 6.28 16.71
CA THR A 451 14.49 5.97 16.06
C THR A 451 14.22 5.35 14.69
N ALA A 452 14.98 5.79 13.68
CA ALA A 452 14.99 5.23 12.34
C ALA A 452 16.25 4.37 12.15
N ILE A 453 16.07 3.11 11.76
CA ILE A 453 17.15 2.16 11.47
C ILE A 453 17.19 1.93 9.97
N LYS A 454 18.32 2.24 9.33
CA LYS A 454 18.54 2.04 7.90
C LYS A 454 19.31 0.75 7.69
N ALA A 455 18.82 -0.14 6.82
CA ALA A 455 19.46 -1.41 6.53
C ALA A 455 19.25 -1.83 5.07
N GLN A 456 20.13 -2.68 4.56
CA GLN A 456 19.91 -3.41 3.32
C GLN A 456 19.57 -4.86 3.63
N VAL A 457 18.39 -5.33 3.22
CA VAL A 457 17.88 -6.66 3.56
C VAL A 457 17.40 -7.37 2.30
N PRO A 458 17.74 -8.65 2.08
CA PRO A 458 17.18 -9.42 0.97
C PRO A 458 15.65 -9.46 1.02
N MET A 459 14.99 -9.24 -0.11
CA MET A 459 13.52 -9.16 -0.19
C MET A 459 12.84 -10.43 0.36
N ALA A 460 13.49 -11.59 0.19
CA ALA A 460 13.01 -12.87 0.69
C ALA A 460 12.73 -12.88 2.19
N GLU A 461 13.56 -12.15 2.96
CA GLU A 461 13.51 -12.11 4.42
C GLU A 461 12.50 -11.06 4.93
N MET A 462 12.00 -10.20 4.03
CA MET A 462 11.09 -9.10 4.35
C MET A 462 9.61 -9.44 4.13
N LEU A 463 9.29 -10.56 3.46
CA LEU A 463 7.91 -10.94 3.11
C LEU A 463 6.98 -11.07 4.33
N THR A 464 7.53 -11.39 5.50
CA THR A 464 6.80 -11.60 6.76
C THR A 464 7.22 -10.62 7.86
N TYR A 465 8.01 -9.61 7.53
CA TYR A 465 8.63 -8.73 8.53
C TYR A 465 7.61 -7.91 9.33
N GLU A 466 6.51 -7.47 8.70
CA GLU A 466 5.46 -6.68 9.37
C GLU A 466 4.93 -7.37 10.64
N GLN A 467 4.65 -8.67 10.58
CA GLN A 467 4.16 -9.44 11.74
C GLN A 467 5.16 -9.43 12.90
N GLN A 468 6.45 -9.63 12.57
CA GLN A 468 7.51 -9.66 13.56
C GLN A 468 7.74 -8.28 14.18
N LEU A 469 7.73 -7.23 13.35
CA LEU A 469 7.87 -5.84 13.79
C LEU A 469 6.73 -5.44 14.72
N THR A 470 5.48 -5.76 14.34
CA THR A 470 4.29 -5.48 15.13
C THR A 470 4.36 -6.21 16.49
N SER A 471 4.76 -7.48 16.50
CA SER A 471 4.92 -8.25 17.74
C SER A 471 6.04 -7.70 18.63
N ALA A 472 7.20 -7.34 18.07
CA ALA A 472 8.35 -6.88 18.83
C ALA A 472 8.14 -5.49 19.47
N THR A 473 7.38 -4.62 18.79
CA THR A 473 7.17 -3.22 19.22
C THR A 473 5.85 -2.97 19.92
N GLY A 474 4.98 -4.00 20.04
CA GLY A 474 3.60 -3.84 20.49
C GLY A 474 2.77 -2.97 19.54
N GLY A 475 3.03 -3.06 18.22
CA GLY A 475 2.33 -2.30 17.18
C GLY A 475 2.76 -0.84 17.03
N ARG A 476 3.92 -0.46 17.60
CA ARG A 476 4.46 0.91 17.52
C ARG A 476 5.57 1.09 16.48
N GLY A 477 5.91 0.02 15.76
CA GLY A 477 6.88 0.02 14.69
C GLY A 477 6.22 0.17 13.31
N SER A 478 6.91 0.84 12.39
CA SER A 478 6.59 0.85 10.96
C SER A 478 7.86 0.73 10.13
N TYR A 479 7.75 0.41 8.85
CA TYR A 479 8.90 0.40 7.96
C TYR A 479 8.52 0.82 6.55
N HIS A 480 9.51 1.31 5.82
CA HIS A 480 9.47 1.53 4.39
C HIS A 480 10.56 0.70 3.71
N MET A 481 10.30 0.23 2.49
CA MET A 481 11.33 -0.45 1.71
C MET A 481 11.22 -0.13 0.23
N GLU A 482 12.38 0.00 -0.40
CA GLU A 482 12.52 0.22 -1.85
C GLU A 482 13.57 -0.74 -2.43
N PHE A 483 13.45 -1.06 -3.71
CA PHE A 483 14.43 -1.90 -4.38
C PHE A 483 15.77 -1.17 -4.46
N SER A 484 16.85 -1.83 -4.05
CA SER A 484 18.21 -1.29 -4.14
C SER A 484 18.95 -1.84 -5.36
N HIS A 485 19.27 -3.14 -5.33
CA HIS A 485 20.06 -3.80 -6.37
C HIS A 485 19.88 -5.32 -6.29
N TYR A 486 20.51 -6.05 -7.22
CA TYR A 486 20.64 -7.50 -7.15
C TYR A 486 22.02 -7.88 -6.62
N GLU A 487 22.07 -8.84 -5.71
CA GLU A 487 23.32 -9.43 -5.24
C GLU A 487 23.30 -10.95 -5.39
N GLU A 488 24.48 -11.56 -5.31
CA GLU A 488 24.60 -13.01 -5.42
C GLU A 488 24.02 -13.70 -4.18
N ALA A 489 23.07 -14.61 -4.41
CA ALA A 489 22.45 -15.35 -3.32
C ALA A 489 23.46 -16.31 -2.67
N PRO A 490 23.49 -16.40 -1.32
CA PRO A 490 24.30 -17.39 -0.61
C PRO A 490 24.01 -18.83 -1.07
N SER A 491 25.00 -19.71 -0.98
CA SER A 491 24.91 -21.10 -1.46
C SER A 491 23.66 -21.86 -0.96
N ASN A 492 23.35 -21.75 0.32
CA ASN A 492 22.17 -22.36 0.94
C ASN A 492 20.85 -21.83 0.36
N VAL A 493 20.75 -20.53 0.09
CA VAL A 493 19.56 -19.90 -0.52
C VAL A 493 19.45 -20.30 -1.98
N ARG A 494 20.56 -20.22 -2.73
CA ARG A 494 20.64 -20.62 -4.14
C ARG A 494 20.16 -22.06 -4.34
N ASP A 495 20.68 -23.00 -3.58
CA ASP A 495 20.37 -24.42 -3.75
C ASP A 495 18.90 -24.72 -3.41
N LYS A 496 18.34 -24.03 -2.41
CA LYS A 496 16.91 -24.08 -2.08
C LYS A 496 16.04 -23.54 -3.21
N VAL A 497 16.36 -22.37 -3.75
CA VAL A 497 15.62 -21.75 -4.86
C VAL A 497 15.59 -22.66 -6.10
N ILE A 498 16.72 -23.32 -6.41
CA ILE A 498 16.80 -24.28 -7.52
C ILE A 498 15.90 -25.50 -7.25
N ALA A 499 15.94 -26.03 -6.03
CA ALA A 499 15.10 -27.17 -5.65
C ALA A 499 13.59 -26.85 -5.73
N ASP A 500 13.19 -25.69 -5.20
CA ASP A 500 11.79 -25.23 -5.20
C ASP A 500 11.28 -25.04 -6.65
N ALA A 501 12.10 -24.45 -7.53
CA ALA A 501 11.74 -24.27 -8.94
C ALA A 501 11.63 -25.61 -9.71
N LYS A 502 12.49 -26.59 -9.40
CA LYS A 502 12.38 -27.95 -9.97
C LYS A 502 11.09 -28.62 -9.54
N ALA A 503 10.71 -28.49 -8.26
CA ALA A 503 9.47 -29.03 -7.74
C ALA A 503 8.22 -28.40 -8.39
N GLU A 504 8.22 -27.07 -8.59
CA GLU A 504 7.11 -26.36 -9.26
C GLU A 504 6.98 -26.70 -10.75
N SER A 505 8.10 -26.94 -11.45
CA SER A 505 8.09 -27.22 -12.90
C SER A 505 7.78 -28.68 -13.26
N GLY A 506 7.68 -29.58 -12.28
CA GLY A 506 7.40 -31.00 -12.51
C GLY A 506 8.50 -31.74 -13.29
N ARG A 507 9.68 -31.15 -13.45
CA ARG A 507 10.84 -31.79 -14.10
C ARG A 507 11.55 -32.67 -13.09
N SER A 508 11.25 -33.97 -13.10
CA SER A 508 12.12 -34.99 -12.50
C SER A 508 13.45 -35.04 -13.26
N ASP A 509 14.51 -35.46 -12.57
CA ASP A 509 15.89 -35.57 -13.05
C ASP A 509 16.07 -36.70 -14.10
N ASP A 510 15.12 -36.86 -15.02
CA ASP A 510 15.28 -37.72 -16.18
C ASP A 510 16.13 -36.98 -17.20
N GLY A 511 17.41 -37.30 -17.19
CA GLY A 511 18.36 -36.86 -18.19
C GLY A 511 17.90 -37.27 -19.59
N GLU A 512 17.35 -36.32 -20.34
CA GLU A 512 17.40 -36.39 -21.80
C GLU A 512 18.79 -35.94 -22.24
N ALA A 513 19.66 -36.95 -22.37
CA ALA A 513 20.94 -36.90 -23.04
C ALA A 513 20.83 -36.49 -24.52
#